data_AF-A0A7C5VE17-F1
#
_entry.id   AF-A0A7C5VE17-F1
#
_cell.length_a   1.000
_cell.length_b   1.000
_cell.length_c   1.000
_cell.angle_alpha   90.00
_cell.angle_beta   90.00
_cell.angle_gamma   90.00
#
_symmetry.space_group_name_H-M   'P 1'
#
loop_
_entity.id
_entity.type
_entity.pdbx_description
1 polymer ?
#
loop_
_entity_poly.entity_id
_entity_poly.type
_entity_poly.pdbx_seq_one_letter_code
_entity_poly.pdbx_strand_id
1 'polypeptide(L)' 'MSSVLVVGSVAYDDVETAAGKSENQLGGSATFFSIAASFFAPVHVV' A
#
# COMPACT_ATOMS: atom_id res chain seq x y z
N MET A 1 12.59 18.72 6.43
CA MET A 1 12.45 17.34 5.94
C MET A 1 11.77 17.39 4.59
N SER A 2 12.33 16.73 3.57
CA SER A 2 11.68 16.63 2.25
C SER A 2 10.58 15.57 2.29
N SER A 3 9.44 15.82 1.65
CA SER A 3 8.34 14.85 1.54
C SER A 3 8.55 13.91 0.35
N VAL A 4 7.92 12.73 0.40
CA VAL A 4 7.91 11.76 -0.69
C VAL A 4 6.55 11.78 -1.38
N LEU A 5 6.54 11.98 -2.69
CA LEU A 5 5.36 11.81 -3.54
C LEU A 5 5.34 10.40 -4.10
N VAL A 6 4.25 9.67 -3.88
CA VAL A 6 4.08 8.27 -4.28
C VAL A 6 3.00 8.18 -5.34
N VAL A 7 3.34 7.47 -6.43
CA VAL A 7 2.42 7.12 -7.51
C VAL A 7 2.43 5.61 -7.66
N GLY A 8 1.24 5.01 -7.75
CA GLY A 8 1.08 3.57 -7.86
C GLY A 8 -0.37 3.16 -7.72
N SER A 9 -0.63 1.86 -7.67
CA SER A 9 -2.00 1.37 -7.53
C SER A 9 -2.48 1.48 -6.09
N VAL A 10 -3.76 1.84 -5.96
CA VAL A 10 -4.58 1.59 -4.77
C VAL A 10 -5.68 0.65 -5.23
N ALA A 11 -5.77 -0.53 -4.62
CA ALA A 11 -6.65 -1.59 -5.10
C ALA A 11 -7.26 -2.36 -3.93
N TYR A 12 -8.31 -3.13 -4.23
CA TYR A 12 -8.76 -4.23 -3.41
C TYR A 12 -8.28 -5.53 -4.04
N ASP A 13 -7.52 -6.30 -3.28
CA ASP A 13 -6.88 -7.54 -3.71
C ASP A 13 -7.56 -8.73 -3.00
N ASP A 14 -7.81 -9.80 -3.76
CA ASP A 14 -8.18 -11.10 -3.21
C ASP A 14 -6.94 -11.98 -3.13
N VAL A 15 -6.61 -12.45 -1.93
CA VAL A 15 -5.39 -13.24 -1.67
C VAL A 15 -5.76 -14.64 -1.22
N GLU A 16 -5.26 -15.63 -1.95
CA GLU A 16 -5.43 -17.05 -1.64
C GLU A 16 -4.11 -17.69 -1.22
N THR A 17 -4.15 -18.42 -0.10
CA THR A 17 -3.02 -19.19 0.42
C THR A 17 -3.50 -20.60 0.79
N ALA A 18 -2.56 -21.52 1.06
CA ALA A 18 -2.92 -22.86 1.54
C ALA A 18 -3.71 -22.84 2.88
N ALA A 19 -3.60 -21.77 3.66
CA ALA A 19 -4.29 -21.62 4.94
C ALA A 19 -5.69 -20.99 4.82
N GLY A 20 -6.07 -20.47 3.65
CA GLY A 20 -7.36 -19.82 3.44
C GLY A 20 -7.31 -18.66 2.44
N LYS A 21 -8.44 -17.95 2.35
CA LYS A 21 -8.66 -16.81 1.44
C LYS A 21 -8.97 -15.54 2.23
N SER A 22 -8.51 -14.41 1.73
CA SER A 22 -8.85 -13.08 2.23
C SER A 22 -9.30 -12.22 1.05
N GLU A 23 -10.58 -11.86 1.04
CA GLU A 23 -11.21 -11.14 -0.06
C GLU A 23 -11.34 -9.65 0.24
N ASN A 24 -11.37 -8.83 -0.81
CA ASN A 24 -11.54 -7.38 -0.76
C ASN A 24 -10.57 -6.68 0.21
N GLN A 25 -9.31 -7.13 0.26
CA GLN A 25 -8.30 -6.54 1.14
C GLN A 25 -7.69 -5.31 0.51
N LEU A 26 -7.50 -4.24 1.30
CA LEU A 26 -6.79 -3.07 0.80
C LEU A 26 -5.36 -3.47 0.44
N GLY A 27 -4.99 -3.21 -0.81
CA GLY A 27 -3.67 -3.52 -1.36
C GLY A 27 -3.22 -2.45 -2.34
N GLY A 28 -2.48 -2.87 -3.37
CA GLY A 28 -1.83 -1.96 -4.31
C GLY A 28 -0.48 -1.40 -3.85
N SER A 29 0.36 -1.09 -4.83
CA SER A 29 1.76 -0.71 -4.59
C SER A 29 1.91 0.62 -3.86
N ALA A 30 1.05 1.59 -4.16
CA ALA A 30 1.06 2.90 -3.49
C ALA A 30 0.70 2.75 -2.01
N THR A 31 -0.24 1.88 -1.66
CA THR A 31 -0.65 1.62 -0.28
C THR A 31 0.50 1.08 0.56
N PHE A 32 1.09 -0.05 0.16
CA PHE A 32 2.15 -0.68 0.94
C PHE A 32 3.41 0.18 1.02
N PHE A 33 3.82 0.82 -0.08
CA PHE A 33 4.96 1.72 -0.07
C PHE A 33 4.72 2.92 0.85
N SER A 34 3.54 3.55 0.77
CA SER A 34 3.23 4.74 1.56
C SER A 34 3.20 4.45 3.05
N ILE A 35 2.64 3.31 3.44
CA ILE A 35 2.65 2.88 4.85
C ILE A 35 4.10 2.72 5.32
N ALA A 36 4.95 2.01 4.58
CA ALA A 36 6.35 1.81 4.98
C ALA A 36 7.15 3.12 5.02
N ALA A 37 7.01 3.98 4.00
CA ALA A 37 7.74 5.23 3.88
C ALA A 37 7.33 6.26 4.95
N SER A 38 6.09 6.21 5.44
CA SER A 38 5.58 7.13 6.47
C SER A 38 6.35 7.08 7.79
N PHE A 39 7.08 6.00 8.06
CA PHE A 39 7.95 5.85 9.23
C PHE A 39 9.22 6.70 9.16
N PHE A 40 9.57 7.20 7.97
CA PHE A 40 10.86 7.88 7.70
C PHE A 40 10.69 9.29 7.12
N ALA A 41 9.59 9.57 6.44
CA ALA A 41 9.30 10.88 5.86
C ALA A 41 7.79 11.12 5.70
N PRO A 42 7.34 12.39 5.64
CA PRO A 42 5.96 12.69 5.24
C PRO A 42 5.68 12.20 3.81
N VAL A 43 4.58 11.46 3.63
CA VAL A 43 4.17 10.87 2.34
C VAL A 43 2.92 11.56 1.80
N HIS A 44 2.89 11.80 0.49
CA HIS A 44 1.70 12.21 -0.26
C HIS A 44 1.45 11.20 -1.38
N VAL A 45 0.19 10.78 -1.54
CA VAL A 45 -0.21 9.79 -2.54
C VAL A 45 -1.05 10.48 -3.62
N VAL A 46 -0.81 10.14 -4.89
CA VAL A 46 -1.57 10.62 -6.06
C VAL A 46 -2.04 9.44 -6.90
#